data_AF-A0A971E4F3-F1
#
_entry.id   AF-A0A971E4F3-F1
#
_cell.length_a   1.000
_cell.length_b   1.000
_cell.length_c   1.000
_cell.angle_alpha   90.00
_cell.angle_beta   90.00
_cell.angle_gamma   90.00
#
_symmetry.space_group_name_H-M   'P 1'
#
loop_
_entity.id
_entity.type
_entity.pdbx_description
1 polymer ?
#
loop_
_entity_poly.entity_id
_entity_poly.type
_entity_poly.pdbx_seq_one_letter_code
_entity_poly.pdbx_strand_id
1 'polypeptide(L)'
;QSVLLKGINDDPNVQLQLVRGLLKMRVRPYYLYQCEVLKGTAHFRTSLEDGISIIEHLQGWTSGLAVPRFVIDSPIGKIPIAPDTIVERDEDSVVLRNYEGRLCRMINHRKATRVVQDATGCPAAAVM
;
A
#
# COMPACT_ATOMS: atom_id res chain seq x y z
N GLN A 1 13.95 -7.90 -7.76
CA GLN A 1 13.70 -8.06 -6.31
C GLN A 1 14.86 -7.37 -5.61
N SER A 2 14.62 -6.65 -4.52
CA SER A 2 15.65 -5.97 -3.73
C SER A 2 15.48 -6.30 -2.24
N VAL A 3 16.56 -6.13 -1.48
CA VAL A 3 16.54 -6.18 0.00
C VAL A 3 16.70 -4.76 0.51
N LEU A 4 15.96 -4.42 1.55
CA LEU A 4 16.07 -3.16 2.26
C LEU A 4 17.28 -3.24 3.21
N LEU A 5 18.28 -2.41 2.95
CA LEU A 5 19.58 -2.43 3.62
C LEU A 5 19.89 -1.04 4.17
N LYS A 6 20.19 -1.00 5.47
CA LYS A 6 20.54 0.21 6.21
C LYS A 6 21.79 0.88 5.62
N GLY A 7 21.72 2.19 5.39
CA GLY A 7 22.78 3.01 4.80
C GLY A 7 23.03 2.79 3.30
N ILE A 8 22.18 2.03 2.61
CA ILE A 8 22.31 1.75 1.17
C ILE A 8 21.06 2.21 0.42
N ASN A 9 19.89 1.71 0.82
CA ASN A 9 18.63 1.99 0.13
C ASN A 9 17.46 2.14 1.10
N ASP A 10 17.74 2.51 2.35
CA ASP A 10 16.81 2.81 3.43
C ASP A 10 16.28 4.25 3.40
N ASP A 11 16.46 4.96 2.29
CA ASP A 11 15.92 6.30 2.05
C ASP A 11 14.79 6.26 0.99
N PRO A 12 13.63 6.89 1.25
CA PRO A 12 12.52 6.93 0.30
C PRO A 12 12.84 7.56 -1.05
N ASN A 13 13.69 8.59 -1.09
CA ASN A 13 14.07 9.26 -2.34
C ASN A 13 14.98 8.34 -3.17
N VAL A 14 15.92 7.63 -2.54
CA VAL A 14 16.76 6.63 -3.19
C VAL A 14 15.89 5.53 -3.82
N GLN A 15 14.92 5.01 -3.06
CA GLN A 15 13.98 4.00 -3.57
C GLN A 15 13.13 4.53 -4.72
N LEU A 16 12.63 5.76 -4.63
CA LEU A 16 11.84 6.39 -5.68
C LEU A 16 12.62 6.53 -7.00
N GLN A 17 13.88 6.97 -6.92
CA GLN A 17 14.76 7.05 -8.08
C GLN A 17 15.02 5.67 -8.68
N LEU A 18 15.31 4.68 -7.83
CA LEU A 18 15.55 3.30 -8.24
C LEU A 18 14.35 2.71 -8.98
N VAL A 19 13.15 2.74 -8.38
CA VAL A 19 11.96 2.11 -8.98
C VAL A 19 11.54 2.78 -10.28
N ARG A 20 11.69 4.11 -10.39
CA ARG A 20 11.46 4.84 -11.64
C ARG A 20 12.49 4.46 -12.71
N GLY A 21 13.76 4.31 -12.33
CA GLY A 21 14.82 3.82 -13.22
C GLY A 21 14.54 2.42 -13.75
N LEU A 22 14.13 1.50 -12.86
CA LEU A 22 13.75 0.13 -13.22
C LEU A 22 12.60 0.11 -14.24
N LEU A 23 11.55 0.90 -14.03
CA LEU A 23 10.45 0.98 -14.99
C LEU A 23 10.84 1.53 -16.36
N LYS A 24 11.76 2.51 -16.43
CA LYS A 24 12.31 2.99 -17.72
C LYS A 24 12.97 1.86 -18.51
N MET A 25 13.57 0.90 -17.82
CA MET A 25 14.18 -0.30 -18.40
C MET A 25 13.18 -1.46 -18.59
N ARG A 26 11.87 -1.22 -18.39
CA ARG A 26 10.80 -2.23 -18.43
C ARG A 26 10.97 -3.34 -17.40
N VAL A 27 11.71 -3.09 -16.32
CA VAL A 27 11.86 -4.00 -15.20
C VAL A 27 10.84 -3.61 -14.13
N ARG A 28 9.92 -4.51 -13.81
CA ARG A 28 8.92 -4.29 -12.76
C ARG A 28 9.52 -4.56 -11.37
N PRO A 29 9.57 -3.58 -10.46
CA PRO A 29 9.86 -3.83 -9.05
C PRO A 29 8.79 -4.76 -8.46
N TYR A 30 9.20 -5.86 -7.85
CA TYR A 30 8.27 -6.90 -7.41
C TYR A 30 8.21 -7.02 -5.88
N TYR A 31 9.36 -7.30 -5.26
CA TYR A 31 9.51 -7.37 -3.82
C TYR A 31 10.63 -6.48 -3.33
N LEU A 32 10.37 -5.84 -2.19
CA LEU A 32 11.35 -5.24 -1.30
C LEU A 32 11.35 -6.09 -0.02
N TYR A 33 12.42 -6.83 0.22
CA TYR A 33 12.50 -7.72 1.39
C TYR A 33 13.05 -6.98 2.60
N GLN A 34 12.50 -7.28 3.77
CA GLN A 34 13.16 -6.96 5.03
C GLN A 34 14.49 -7.75 5.14
N CYS A 35 15.57 -7.08 5.50
CA CYS A 35 16.85 -7.76 5.77
C CYS A 35 16.74 -8.66 7.00
N GLU A 36 16.98 -9.96 6.82
CA GLU A 36 17.05 -10.93 7.92
C GLU A 36 18.34 -10.76 8.74
N VAL A 37 18.22 -11.01 10.05
CA VAL A 37 19.38 -11.03 10.95
C VAL A 37 20.10 -12.36 10.78
N LEU A 38 21.19 -12.33 10.03
CA LEU A 38 22.14 -13.44 9.93
C LEU A 38 23.48 -12.99 10.51
N LYS A 39 24.36 -13.97 10.79
CA LYS A 39 25.70 -13.69 11.28
C LYS A 39 26.44 -12.80 10.28
N GLY A 40 26.80 -11.60 10.70
CA GLY A 40 27.50 -10.62 9.86
C GLY A 40 26.60 -9.66 9.07
N THR A 41 25.27 -9.81 9.05
CA THR A 41 24.35 -8.90 8.32
C THR A 41 23.55 -7.97 9.24
N ALA A 42 23.64 -8.15 10.56
CA ALA A 42 22.84 -7.41 11.52
C ALA A 42 22.95 -5.87 11.39
N HIS A 43 24.10 -5.35 10.96
CA HIS A 43 24.33 -3.92 10.78
C HIS A 43 23.58 -3.32 9.57
N PHE A 44 23.17 -4.16 8.60
CA PHE A 44 22.33 -3.74 7.48
C PHE A 44 20.83 -3.77 7.78
N ARG A 45 20.43 -4.21 8.98
CA ARG A 45 19.01 -4.30 9.32
C ARG A 45 18.40 -2.92 9.59
N THR A 46 17.30 -2.65 8.89
CA THR A 46 16.39 -1.53 9.15
C THR A 46 15.29 -1.93 10.13
N SER A 47 14.56 -0.94 10.65
CA SER A 47 13.29 -1.20 11.34
C SER A 47 12.21 -1.62 10.33
N LEU A 48 11.08 -2.17 10.81
CA LEU A 48 9.95 -2.49 9.94
C LEU A 48 9.23 -1.21 9.50
N GLU A 49 9.22 -0.22 10.39
CA GLU A 49 8.66 1.10 10.21
C GLU A 49 9.34 1.83 9.04
N ASP A 50 10.65 1.67 8.88
CA ASP A 50 11.39 2.21 7.72
C ASP A 50 10.85 1.63 6.41
N GLY A 51 10.62 0.31 6.37
CA GLY A 51 10.08 -0.36 5.20
C GLY A 51 8.66 0.08 4.88
N ILE A 52 7.80 0.20 5.89
CA ILE A 52 6.42 0.70 5.75
C ILE A 52 6.43 2.14 5.23
N SER A 53 7.25 3.01 5.85
CA SER A 53 7.41 4.41 5.47
C SER A 53 7.86 4.54 4.02
N ILE A 54 8.82 3.73 3.56
CA ILE A 54 9.24 3.72 2.16
C ILE A 54 8.05 3.39 1.24
N ILE A 55 7.25 2.38 1.56
CA ILE A 55 6.08 2.04 0.73
C ILE A 55 5.05 3.19 0.74
N GLU A 56 4.79 3.83 1.89
CA GLU A 56 3.92 5.02 1.97
C GLU A 56 4.39 6.15 1.05
N HIS A 57 5.70 6.42 1.02
CA HIS A 57 6.29 7.48 0.18
C HIS A 57 6.31 7.12 -1.31
N LEU A 58 6.19 5.84 -1.67
CA LEU A 58 6.07 5.43 -3.07
C LEU A 58 4.60 5.40 -3.53
N GLN A 59 3.70 4.95 -2.66
CA GLN A 59 2.29 4.77 -2.99
C GLN A 59 1.61 6.12 -3.22
N GLY A 60 0.98 6.30 -4.38
CA GLY A 60 0.35 7.56 -4.77
C GLY A 60 1.29 8.61 -5.37
N TRP A 61 2.58 8.59 -5.02
CA TRP A 61 3.61 9.50 -5.55
C TRP A 61 4.28 9.03 -6.86
N THR A 62 4.15 7.73 -7.17
CA THR A 62 4.62 7.15 -8.43
C THR A 62 3.59 6.19 -9.02
N SER A 63 3.85 5.69 -10.24
CA SER A 63 2.99 4.69 -10.87
C SER A 63 2.84 3.46 -9.97
N GLY A 64 1.63 2.92 -9.87
CA GLY A 64 1.38 1.68 -9.12
C GLY A 64 2.19 0.48 -9.62
N LEU A 65 2.67 0.52 -10.87
CA LEU A 65 3.59 -0.51 -11.40
C LEU A 65 5.00 -0.42 -10.79
N ALA A 66 5.38 0.74 -10.26
CA ALA A 66 6.68 1.01 -9.66
C ALA A 66 6.74 0.61 -8.18
N VAL A 67 5.59 0.47 -7.51
CA VAL A 67 5.52 0.21 -6.07
C VAL A 67 5.73 -1.29 -5.83
N PRO A 68 6.86 -1.72 -5.23
CA PRO A 68 7.06 -3.11 -4.87
C PRO A 68 6.21 -3.48 -3.66
N ARG A 69 5.96 -4.77 -3.43
CA ARG A 69 5.41 -5.24 -2.15
C ARG A 69 6.55 -5.35 -1.13
N PHE A 70 6.41 -4.69 0.01
CA PHE A 70 7.30 -4.91 1.14
C PHE A 70 6.94 -6.24 1.81
N VAL A 71 7.93 -7.11 2.00
CA VAL A 71 7.70 -8.49 2.42
C VAL A 71 8.70 -8.90 3.49
N ILE A 72 8.20 -9.56 4.53
CA ILE A 72 9.02 -10.31 5.48
C ILE A 72 9.03 -11.77 5.05
N ASP A 73 10.23 -12.35 4.99
CA ASP A 73 10.39 -13.80 4.87
C ASP A 73 10.31 -14.41 6.28
N SER A 74 9.51 -15.46 6.43
CA SER A 74 9.23 -16.07 7.73
C SER A 74 9.05 -17.58 7.59
N PRO A 75 9.14 -18.35 8.69
CA PRO A 75 8.92 -19.81 8.64
C PRO A 75 7.53 -20.22 8.12
N ILE A 76 6.54 -19.32 8.19
CA ILE A 76 5.18 -19.53 7.67
C ILE A 76 4.99 -19.00 6.24
N GLY A 77 6.08 -18.64 5.57
CA GLY A 77 6.10 -18.10 4.22
C GLY A 77 6.26 -16.58 4.18
N LYS A 78 5.98 -16.02 3.00
CA LYS A 78 6.18 -14.61 2.68
C LYS A 78 4.99 -13.77 3.13
N ILE A 79 5.22 -12.88 4.09
CA ILE A 79 4.18 -12.03 4.67
C ILE A 79 4.32 -10.62 4.06
N PRO A 80 3.40 -10.20 3.17
CA PRO A 80 3.40 -8.83 2.68
C PRO A 80 2.93 -7.87 3.78
N ILE A 81 3.64 -6.77 3.90
CA ILE A 81 3.29 -5.66 4.78
C ILE A 81 2.95 -4.46 3.90
N ALA A 82 1.82 -3.84 4.21
CA ALA A 82 1.34 -2.65 3.54
C ALA A 82 1.08 -1.56 4.58
N PRO A 83 1.14 -0.28 4.18
CA PRO A 83 0.71 0.81 5.02
C PRO A 83 -0.76 0.71 5.41
N ASP A 84 -1.09 1.17 6.62
CA ASP A 84 -2.47 1.23 7.03
C ASP A 84 -3.19 2.43 6.38
N THR A 85 -4.25 2.09 5.66
CA THR A 85 -5.09 3.06 4.95
C THR A 85 -6.52 3.07 5.50
N ILE A 86 -6.89 2.11 6.35
CA ILE A 86 -8.21 2.03 6.95
C ILE A 86 -8.13 2.73 8.31
N VAL A 87 -8.78 3.88 8.43
CA VAL A 87 -8.76 4.67 9.66
C VAL A 87 -9.86 4.21 10.61
N GLU A 88 -11.04 3.95 10.06
CA GLU A 88 -12.20 3.46 10.81
C GLU A 88 -12.94 2.42 9.99
N ARG A 89 -13.51 1.44 10.68
CA ARG A 89 -14.30 0.39 10.07
C ARG A 89 -15.51 0.08 10.94
N ASP A 90 -16.67 0.40 10.40
CA ASP A 90 -17.96 0.05 10.96
C ASP A 90 -18.62 -1.08 10.14
N GLU A 91 -19.75 -1.58 10.62
CA GLU A 91 -20.57 -2.52 9.83
C GLU A 91 -21.05 -1.88 8.52
N ASP A 92 -21.39 -0.60 8.57
CA ASP A 92 -22.05 0.13 7.48
C ASP A 92 -21.09 0.87 6.54
N SER A 93 -19.91 1.25 7.02
CA SER A 93 -18.98 2.06 6.24
C SER A 93 -17.53 1.87 6.65
N VAL A 94 -16.62 2.24 5.75
CA VAL A 94 -15.18 2.25 5.97
C VAL A 94 -14.64 3.64 5.67
N VAL A 95 -13.84 4.19 6.57
CA VAL A 95 -13.11 5.46 6.36
C VAL A 95 -11.70 5.14 5.92
N LEU A 96 -11.33 5.61 4.74
CA LEU A 96 -10.05 5.39 4.09
C LEU A 96 -9.22 6.68 4.08
N ARG A 97 -7.91 6.57 4.23
CA ARG A 97 -6.93 7.65 4.10
C ARG A 97 -6.11 7.44 2.82
N ASN A 98 -6.04 8.46 1.96
CA ASN A 98 -5.17 8.44 0.79
C ASN A 98 -3.72 8.88 1.13
N TYR A 99 -2.81 8.82 0.15
CA TYR A 99 -1.40 9.21 0.31
C TYR A 99 -1.17 10.69 0.65
N GLU A 100 -2.15 11.57 0.40
CA GLU A 100 -2.12 12.99 0.79
C GLU A 100 -2.73 13.23 2.19
N GLY A 101 -3.18 12.17 2.87
CA GLY A 101 -3.87 12.27 4.15
C GLY A 101 -5.36 12.64 4.07
N ARG A 102 -5.93 12.74 2.87
CA ARG A 102 -7.37 12.99 2.69
C ARG A 102 -8.18 11.78 3.08
N LEU A 103 -9.31 12.01 3.74
CA LEU A 103 -10.23 10.98 4.19
C LEU A 103 -11.39 10.80 3.20
N CYS A 104 -11.77 9.56 2.94
CA CYS A 104 -12.91 9.20 2.10
C CYS A 104 -13.73 8.10 2.79
N ARG A 105 -15.04 8.29 2.92
CA ARG A 105 -15.96 7.29 3.50
C ARG A 105 -16.61 6.49 2.37
N MET A 106 -16.48 5.17 2.42
CA MET A 106 -17.14 4.24 1.51
C MET A 106 -18.23 3.45 2.24
N ILE A 107 -19.38 3.27 1.61
CA ILE A 107 -20.49 2.48 2.16
C ILE A 107 -20.23 0.98 1.90
N ASN A 108 -20.38 0.15 2.93
CA ASN A 108 -20.25 -1.30 2.78
C ASN A 108 -21.46 -1.89 2.03
N HIS A 109 -21.19 -2.84 1.14
CA HIS A 109 -22.21 -3.50 0.31
C HIS A 109 -23.35 -4.14 1.14
N ARG A 110 -23.13 -4.54 2.40
CA ARG A 110 -24.18 -5.09 3.27
C ARG A 110 -25.41 -4.15 3.42
N LYS A 111 -25.24 -2.84 3.21
CA LYS A 111 -26.36 -1.88 3.08
C LYS A 111 -26.75 -1.55 1.65
N ALA A 112 -25.87 -1.72 0.66
CA ALA A 112 -26.23 -1.53 -0.75
C ALA A 112 -27.40 -2.43 -1.16
N THR A 113 -27.48 -3.67 -0.63
CA THR A 113 -28.61 -4.58 -0.86
C THR A 113 -29.94 -4.08 -0.24
N ARG A 114 -29.90 -3.33 0.88
CA ARG A 114 -31.11 -2.74 1.49
C ARG A 114 -31.55 -1.47 0.77
N VAL A 115 -30.61 -0.60 0.39
CA VAL A 115 -30.93 0.64 -0.34
C VAL A 115 -31.53 0.35 -1.73
N VAL A 116 -31.11 -0.72 -2.40
CA VAL A 116 -31.70 -1.11 -3.70
C VAL A 116 -33.14 -1.63 -3.56
N GLN A 117 -33.53 -2.21 -2.43
CA GLN A 117 -34.91 -2.67 -2.21
C GLN A 117 -35.88 -1.50 -1.91
N ASP A 118 -35.39 -0.45 -1.25
CA ASP A 118 -36.19 0.76 -0.98
C ASP A 118 -36.26 1.73 -2.19
N ALA A 119 -35.42 1.51 -3.21
CA ALA A 119 -35.38 2.32 -4.43
C ALA A 119 -36.42 1.93 -5.50
N THR A 120 -37.29 0.95 -5.24
CA THR A 120 -38.45 0.66 -6.12
C THR A 120 -39.62 1.65 -5.95
N GLY A 121 -39.43 2.72 -5.16
CA GLY A 121 -40.46 3.70 -4.81
C GLY A 121 -40.14 5.18 -5.05
N CYS A 122 -39.24 5.56 -5.97
CA CYS A 122 -39.21 6.96 -6.43
C CYS A 122 -38.80 7.09 -7.91
N PRO A 123 -39.43 8.01 -8.67
CA PRO A 123 -39.71 7.79 -10.08
C PRO A 123 -38.54 8.15 -10.99
N ALA A 124 -38.46 7.40 -12.08
CA ALA A 124 -37.76 7.81 -13.28
C ALA A 124 -38.57 8.90 -14.02
N ALA A 125 -37.87 9.98 -14.41
CA ALA A 125 -38.10 10.87 -15.56
C ALA A 125 -38.48 12.36 -15.32
N ALA A 126 -37.95 13.18 -16.26
CA ALA A 126 -38.27 14.57 -16.66
C ALA A 126 -37.62 15.71 -15.84
N VAL A 127 -36.62 16.46 -16.35
CA VAL A 127 -36.67 17.48 -17.42
C VAL A 127 -37.62 18.64 -17.09
N MET A 128 -37.14 19.63 -16.34
CA MET A 128 -37.10 21.07 -16.66
C MET A 128 -36.39 21.83 -15.54
#